data_AF-A0A7W1L1S0-F1
#
_entry.id   AF-A0A7W1L1S0-F1
#
_cell.length_a   1.000
_cell.length_b   1.000
_cell.length_c   1.000
_cell.angle_alpha   90.00
_cell.angle_beta   90.00
_cell.angle_gamma   90.00
#
_symmetry.space_group_name_H-M   'P 1'
#
loop_
_entity.id
_entity.type
_entity.pdbx_description
1 polymer ?
#
loop_
_entity_poly.entity_id
_entity_poly.type
_entity_poly.pdbx_seq_one_letter_code
_entity_poly.pdbx_strand_id
1 'polypeptide(L)'
;YYLWPVGSGYIRERALAKDYRTQLALVPADAVMISGTQTVAVNYWRGLGAGRWEVIGSGGTWPGEKLPQLIENYLREGRRVFLDADPRWWANSGWQQSETQLLISIEPRFRFRRISDTLYEIRPPDDTTANDRPDLKARMRDEG
;
A
#
# COMPACT_ATOMS: atom_id res chain seq x y z
N TYR A 1 -16.35 -3.44 24.17
CA TYR A 1 -16.75 -2.78 22.92
C TYR A 1 -15.86 -3.32 21.81
N TYR A 2 -16.38 -4.25 21.01
CA TYR A 2 -15.67 -4.82 19.87
C TYR A 2 -16.01 -3.96 18.64
N LEU A 3 -15.07 -3.15 18.17
CA LEU A 3 -15.17 -2.51 16.86
C LEU A 3 -15.01 -3.61 15.81
N TRP A 4 -16.11 -3.93 15.13
CA TRP A 4 -16.07 -4.77 13.93
C TRP A 4 -15.16 -4.12 12.89
N PRO A 5 -14.39 -4.91 12.11
CA PRO A 5 -13.55 -4.37 11.06
C PRO A 5 -14.44 -3.71 10.00
N VAL A 6 -14.00 -2.54 9.54
CA VAL A 6 -14.63 -1.71 8.51
C VAL A 6 -15.23 -2.59 7.40
N GLY A 7 -16.57 -2.63 7.34
CA GLY A 7 -17.30 -3.64 6.57
C GLY A 7 -17.04 -3.59 5.06
N SER A 8 -17.27 -4.72 4.39
CA SER A 8 -17.11 -4.91 2.93
C SER A 8 -17.82 -3.86 2.05
N GLY A 9 -18.85 -3.20 2.58
CA GLY A 9 -19.54 -2.08 1.92
C GLY A 9 -18.65 -0.85 1.72
N TYR A 10 -17.85 -0.47 2.72
CA TYR A 10 -16.97 0.71 2.66
C TYR A 10 -15.84 0.54 1.63
N ILE A 11 -15.25 -0.65 1.58
CA ILE A 11 -14.23 -1.03 0.58
C ILE A 11 -14.83 -0.96 -0.83
N ARG A 12 -16.07 -1.41 -1.01
CA ARG A 12 -16.77 -1.38 -2.30
C ARG A 12 -17.13 0.05 -2.72
N GLU A 13 -17.63 0.88 -1.81
CA GLU A 13 -17.96 2.29 -2.08
C GLU A 13 -16.73 3.08 -2.50
N ARG A 14 -15.58 2.87 -1.86
CA ARG A 14 -14.33 3.56 -2.20
C ARG A 14 -13.66 3.00 -3.46
N ALA A 15 -13.79 1.71 -3.74
CA ALA A 15 -13.43 1.16 -5.05
C ALA A 15 -14.18 1.88 -6.19
N LEU A 16 -15.43 2.28 -5.94
CA LEU A 16 -16.27 3.01 -6.89
C LEU A 16 -16.08 4.54 -6.82
N ALA A 17 -15.34 5.05 -5.82
CA ALA A 17 -15.13 6.48 -5.65
C ALA A 17 -14.19 7.03 -6.73
N LYS A 18 -14.60 8.15 -7.33
CA LYS A 18 -13.83 8.85 -8.38
C LYS A 18 -12.42 9.22 -7.93
N ASP A 19 -12.24 9.53 -6.65
CA ASP A 19 -10.96 10.00 -6.10
C ASP A 19 -9.90 8.89 -6.09
N TYR A 20 -10.28 7.64 -5.80
CA TYR A 20 -9.33 6.53 -5.81
C TYR A 20 -8.86 6.19 -7.23
N ARG A 21 -9.77 6.26 -8.21
CA ARG A 21 -9.40 6.11 -9.63
C ARG A 21 -8.39 7.19 -10.06
N THR A 22 -8.60 8.43 -9.64
CA THR A 22 -7.67 9.54 -9.94
C THR A 22 -6.30 9.29 -9.34
N GLN A 23 -6.22 8.74 -8.13
CA GLN A 23 -4.94 8.35 -7.51
C GLN A 23 -4.27 7.20 -8.27
N LEU A 24 -5.02 6.16 -8.65
CA LEU A 24 -4.49 5.04 -9.43
C LEU A 24 -4.00 5.46 -10.83
N ALA A 25 -4.60 6.50 -11.42
CA ALA A 25 -4.14 7.05 -12.71
C ALA A 25 -2.73 7.69 -12.63
N LEU A 26 -2.23 8.01 -11.43
CA LEU A 26 -0.86 8.48 -11.21
C LEU A 26 0.15 7.32 -11.19
N VAL A 27 -0.33 6.08 -11.10
CA VAL A 27 0.50 4.88 -11.00
C VAL A 27 0.73 4.29 -12.41
N PRO A 28 1.97 3.98 -12.79
CA PRO A 28 2.26 3.25 -14.02
C PRO A 28 1.49 1.94 -14.10
N ALA A 29 0.98 1.60 -15.28
CA ALA A 29 0.11 0.46 -15.46
C ALA A 29 0.75 -0.90 -15.14
N ASP A 30 2.07 -1.02 -15.12
CA ASP A 30 2.85 -2.24 -14.86
C ASP A 30 3.49 -2.29 -13.46
N ALA A 31 3.12 -1.34 -12.58
CA ALA A 31 3.68 -1.23 -11.25
C ALA A 31 3.20 -2.34 -10.28
N VAL A 32 3.90 -2.44 -9.15
CA VAL A 32 3.51 -3.24 -7.99
C VAL A 32 2.82 -2.32 -6.98
N MET A 33 1.67 -2.72 -6.46
CA MET A 33 0.87 -1.99 -5.48
C MET A 33 0.81 -2.75 -4.16
N ILE A 34 1.29 -2.13 -3.08
CA ILE A 34 1.11 -2.58 -1.70
C ILE A 34 -0.09 -1.81 -1.14
N SER A 35 -1.20 -2.49 -0.90
CA SER A 35 -2.49 -1.81 -0.67
C SER A 35 -3.31 -2.34 0.52
N GLY A 36 -2.71 -3.13 1.43
CA GLY A 36 -3.42 -3.59 2.63
C GLY A 36 -4.74 -4.28 2.29
N THR A 37 -5.85 -3.90 2.94
CA THR A 37 -7.20 -4.40 2.61
C THR A 37 -7.83 -3.78 1.36
N GLN A 38 -7.22 -2.73 0.80
CA GLN A 38 -7.71 -2.01 -0.40
C GLN A 38 -7.46 -2.75 -1.71
N THR A 39 -6.90 -3.96 -1.66
CA THR A 39 -6.67 -4.81 -2.85
C THR A 39 -7.91 -5.05 -3.68
N VAL A 40 -9.11 -5.07 -3.08
CA VAL A 40 -10.39 -5.20 -3.80
C VAL A 40 -10.56 -4.06 -4.82
N ALA A 41 -10.24 -2.82 -4.44
CA ALA A 41 -10.35 -1.66 -5.32
C ALA A 41 -9.32 -1.70 -6.45
N VAL A 42 -8.07 -2.05 -6.12
CA VAL A 42 -7.00 -2.18 -7.13
C VAL A 42 -7.34 -3.29 -8.14
N ASN A 43 -7.83 -4.44 -7.66
CA ASN A 43 -8.26 -5.56 -8.49
C ASN A 43 -9.49 -5.22 -9.34
N TYR A 44 -10.44 -4.44 -8.81
CA TYR A 44 -11.60 -3.95 -9.58
C TYR A 44 -11.16 -3.10 -10.78
N TRP A 45 -10.33 -2.08 -10.55
CA TRP A 45 -9.85 -1.21 -11.63
C TRP A 45 -8.92 -1.92 -12.61
N ARG A 46 -8.11 -2.88 -12.13
CA ARG A 46 -7.35 -3.79 -12.99
C ARG A 46 -8.27 -4.62 -13.90
N GLY A 47 -9.38 -5.16 -13.37
CA GLY A 47 -10.37 -5.91 -14.15
C GLY A 47 -11.05 -5.07 -15.23
N LEU A 48 -11.15 -3.75 -15.02
CA LEU A 48 -11.63 -2.78 -16.01
C LEU A 48 -10.55 -2.30 -16.99
N GLY A 49 -9.32 -2.81 -16.90
CA GLY A 49 -8.22 -2.46 -17.81
C GLY A 49 -7.52 -1.13 -17.50
N ALA A 50 -7.75 -0.54 -16.33
CA ALA A 50 -7.07 0.71 -15.93
C ALA A 50 -5.57 0.51 -15.66
N GLY A 51 -5.15 -0.73 -15.42
CA GLY A 51 -3.77 -1.10 -15.18
C GLY A 51 -3.61 -2.62 -15.15
N ARG A 52 -2.37 -3.08 -15.14
CA ARG A 52 -1.93 -4.47 -14.97
C ARG A 52 -1.12 -4.63 -13.69
N TRP A 53 -1.53 -3.91 -12.65
CA TRP A 53 -0.81 -3.88 -11.38
C TRP A 53 -0.74 -5.26 -10.75
N GLU A 54 0.44 -5.60 -10.26
CA GLU A 54 0.60 -6.69 -9.30
C GLU A 54 0.26 -6.15 -7.91
N VAL A 55 -0.47 -6.93 -7.10
CA VAL A 55 -1.02 -6.44 -5.84
C VAL A 55 -0.53 -7.27 -4.68
N ILE A 56 0.11 -6.62 -3.71
CA ILE A 56 0.43 -7.16 -2.39
C ILE A 56 -0.63 -6.65 -1.42
N GLY A 57 -1.50 -7.57 -1.00
CA GLY A 57 -2.53 -7.32 0.00
C GLY A 57 -2.20 -7.89 1.36
N SER A 58 -2.91 -7.39 2.38
CA SER A 58 -2.97 -8.04 3.68
C SER A 58 -3.62 -9.42 3.59
N GLY A 59 -3.23 -10.35 4.47
CA GLY A 59 -3.85 -11.66 4.62
C GLY A 59 -3.16 -12.75 3.82
N GLY A 60 -3.93 -13.62 3.16
CA GLY A 60 -3.41 -14.85 2.55
C GLY A 60 -2.33 -14.65 1.48
N THR A 61 -2.22 -13.45 0.92
CA THR A 61 -1.19 -13.08 -0.07
C THR A 61 -0.03 -12.28 0.52
N TRP A 62 -0.03 -12.05 1.83
CA TRP A 62 1.00 -11.26 2.49
C TRP A 62 2.32 -12.04 2.51
N PRO A 63 3.44 -11.45 2.05
CA PRO A 63 4.73 -12.13 1.95
C PRO A 63 5.40 -12.38 3.31
N GLY A 64 4.84 -11.86 4.41
CA GLY A 64 5.45 -11.93 5.73
C GLY A 64 6.84 -11.31 5.72
N GLU A 65 7.76 -11.85 6.52
CA GLU A 65 9.13 -11.33 6.70
C GLU A 65 9.94 -11.16 5.40
N LYS A 66 9.49 -11.76 4.29
CA LYS A 66 10.10 -11.63 2.96
C LYS A 66 9.73 -10.32 2.25
N LEU A 67 8.81 -9.52 2.79
CA LEU A 67 8.38 -8.24 2.19
C LEU A 67 9.56 -7.33 1.78
N PRO A 68 10.57 -7.08 2.64
CA PRO A 68 11.68 -6.20 2.29
C PRO A 68 12.47 -6.73 1.09
N GLN A 69 12.82 -8.02 1.09
CA GLN A 69 13.56 -8.65 -0.01
C GLN A 69 12.74 -8.70 -1.30
N LEU A 70 11.42 -8.88 -1.19
CA LEU A 70 10.52 -8.86 -2.34
C LEU A 70 10.51 -7.47 -2.99
N ILE A 71 10.43 -6.40 -2.19
CA ILE A 71 10.51 -5.01 -2.69
C ILE A 71 11.86 -4.77 -3.35
N GLU A 72 12.97 -5.15 -2.71
CA GLU A 72 14.31 -5.03 -3.29
C GLU A 72 14.45 -5.74 -4.64
N ASN A 73 13.86 -6.93 -4.78
CA ASN A 73 13.88 -7.68 -6.03
C ASN A 73 13.12 -6.94 -7.14
N TYR A 74 11.92 -6.43 -6.86
CA TYR A 74 11.18 -5.62 -7.84
C TYR A 74 11.96 -4.37 -8.26
N LEU A 75 12.55 -3.66 -7.30
CA LEU A 75 13.36 -2.48 -7.59
C LEU A 75 14.58 -2.84 -8.45
N ARG A 76 15.24 -3.98 -8.18
CA ARG A 76 16.38 -4.49 -8.97
C ARG A 76 15.99 -4.88 -10.39
N GLU A 77 14.76 -5.39 -10.57
CA GLU A 77 14.17 -5.69 -11.87
C GLU A 77 13.70 -4.44 -12.64
N GLY A 78 13.86 -3.24 -12.07
CA GLY A 78 13.41 -1.99 -12.66
C GLY A 78 11.90 -1.76 -12.53
N ARG A 79 11.20 -2.59 -11.75
CA ARG A 79 9.77 -2.42 -11.50
C ARG A 79 9.55 -1.33 -10.46
N ARG A 80 8.48 -0.56 -10.65
CA ARG A 80 8.09 0.52 -9.74
C ARG A 80 7.13 -0.04 -8.69
N VAL A 81 7.41 0.23 -7.42
CA VAL A 81 6.65 -0.26 -6.27
C VAL A 81 5.98 0.92 -5.59
N PHE A 82 4.69 0.82 -5.31
CA PHE A 82 3.90 1.86 -4.66
C PHE A 82 3.23 1.32 -3.40
N LEU A 83 3.16 2.16 -2.38
CA LEU A 83 2.49 1.91 -1.11
C LEU A 83 1.31 2.86 -0.95
N ASP A 84 0.11 2.30 -0.78
CA ASP A 84 -1.05 3.02 -0.27
C ASP A 84 -0.99 3.00 1.26
N ALA A 85 -0.55 4.10 1.86
CA ALA A 85 -0.36 4.29 3.29
C ALA A 85 -1.60 4.85 4.01
N ASP A 86 -2.79 4.73 3.41
CA ASP A 86 -4.05 5.14 4.03
C ASP A 86 -4.37 4.23 5.23
N PRO A 87 -4.38 4.75 6.47
CA PRO A 87 -4.45 3.92 7.68
C PRO A 87 -5.72 3.08 7.78
N ARG A 88 -6.81 3.50 7.13
CA ARG A 88 -8.07 2.74 7.10
C ARG A 88 -7.92 1.35 6.47
N TRP A 89 -6.88 1.14 5.66
CA TRP A 89 -6.60 -0.14 5.01
C TRP A 89 -5.60 -1.03 5.76
N TRP A 90 -5.06 -0.49 6.85
CA TRP A 90 -4.04 -1.13 7.67
C TRP A 90 -4.58 -1.20 9.10
N ALA A 91 -5.18 -2.32 9.48
CA ALA A 91 -5.76 -2.40 10.82
C ALA A 91 -4.70 -2.51 11.92
N ASN A 92 -5.11 -2.02 13.09
CA ASN A 92 -4.27 -1.89 14.28
C ASN A 92 -4.43 -3.11 15.22
N SER A 93 -5.31 -4.06 14.88
CA SER A 93 -5.72 -5.16 15.75
C SER A 93 -5.79 -6.51 15.02
N GLY A 94 -5.65 -7.59 15.79
CA GLY A 94 -5.68 -8.96 15.26
C GLY A 94 -4.47 -9.29 14.39
N TRP A 95 -4.66 -10.21 13.45
CA TRP A 95 -3.59 -10.70 12.58
C TRP A 95 -3.01 -9.62 11.64
N GLN A 96 -3.76 -8.57 11.32
CA GLN A 96 -3.28 -7.45 10.49
C GLN A 96 -2.26 -6.57 11.21
N GLN A 97 -2.22 -6.61 12.55
CA GLN A 97 -1.27 -5.81 13.32
C GLN A 97 0.18 -6.19 13.00
N SER A 98 0.49 -7.49 12.86
CA SER A 98 1.85 -7.93 12.55
C SER A 98 2.28 -7.52 11.13
N GLU A 99 1.35 -7.53 10.17
CA GLU A 99 1.57 -7.05 8.81
C GLU A 99 1.85 -5.55 8.77
N THR A 100 1.04 -4.76 9.49
CA THR A 100 1.22 -3.32 9.66
C THR A 100 2.56 -3.00 10.34
N GLN A 101 2.94 -3.74 11.41
CA GLN A 101 4.24 -3.54 12.07
C GLN A 101 5.42 -3.87 11.15
N LEU A 102 5.29 -4.92 10.34
CA LEU A 102 6.32 -5.26 9.37
C LEU A 102 6.45 -4.16 8.30
N LEU A 103 5.33 -3.62 7.82
CA LEU A 103 5.34 -2.50 6.87
C LEU A 103 5.97 -1.24 7.48
N ILE A 104 5.68 -0.94 8.75
CA ILE A 104 6.38 0.15 9.46
C ILE A 104 7.89 -0.11 9.52
N SER A 105 8.31 -1.36 9.73
CA SER A 105 9.72 -1.72 9.83
C SER A 105 10.52 -1.56 8.53
N ILE A 106 9.85 -1.48 7.37
CA ILE A 106 10.54 -1.28 6.09
C ILE A 106 10.87 0.18 5.82
N GLU A 107 10.20 1.12 6.48
CA GLU A 107 10.41 2.56 6.29
C GLU A 107 11.88 3.01 6.36
N PRO A 108 12.70 2.60 7.36
CA PRO A 108 14.11 2.99 7.41
C PRO A 108 14.99 2.33 6.33
N ARG A 109 14.49 1.31 5.60
CA ARG A 109 15.24 0.57 4.58
C ARG A 109 15.11 1.18 3.19
N PHE A 110 14.09 1.99 2.98
CA PHE A 110 13.75 2.55 1.67
C PHE A 110 13.59 4.06 1.72
N ARG A 111 13.61 4.63 0.52
CA ARG A 111 13.26 6.03 0.27
C ARG A 111 11.83 6.09 -0.24
N PHE A 112 11.18 7.25 -0.06
CA PHE A 112 9.79 7.42 -0.49
C PHE A 112 9.65 8.71 -1.27
N ARG A 113 8.83 8.64 -2.32
CA ARG A 113 8.38 9.80 -3.06
C ARG A 113 6.86 9.85 -2.99
N ARG A 114 6.31 10.90 -2.42
CA ARG A 114 4.86 11.10 -2.34
C ARG A 114 4.32 11.45 -3.72
N ILE A 115 3.30 10.73 -4.18
CA ILE A 115 2.62 11.02 -5.44
C ILE A 115 1.16 11.45 -5.23
N SER A 116 0.56 11.11 -4.10
CA SER A 116 -0.76 11.60 -3.69
C SER A 116 -0.87 11.65 -2.17
N ASP A 117 -2.07 11.91 -1.64
CA ASP A 117 -2.25 12.08 -0.21
C ASP A 117 -1.81 10.87 0.62
N THR A 118 -2.14 9.66 0.16
CA THR A 118 -1.82 8.41 0.83
C THR A 118 -0.90 7.52 0.02
N LEU A 119 -0.59 7.88 -1.23
CA LEU A 119 0.17 7.02 -2.15
C LEU A 119 1.62 7.48 -2.29
N TYR A 120 2.54 6.55 -2.05
CA TYR A 120 3.98 6.77 -2.08
C TYR A 120 4.64 5.78 -3.03
N GLU A 121 5.56 6.26 -3.87
CA GLU A 121 6.49 5.40 -4.58
C GLU A 121 7.62 5.00 -3.63
N ILE A 122 7.89 3.70 -3.51
CA ILE A 122 9.04 3.16 -2.78
C ILE A 122 10.24 3.20 -3.71
N ARG A 123 11.34 3.77 -3.22
CA ARG A 123 12.56 3.99 -3.96
C ARG A 123 13.76 3.34 -3.26
N PRO A 124 14.80 2.95 -4.01
CA PRO A 124 16.04 2.46 -3.43
C PRO A 124 16.65 3.43 -2.41
N PRO A 125 17.37 2.95 -1.37
CA PRO A 125 17.93 3.78 -0.31
C PRO A 125 18.91 4.86 -0.80
N ASP A 126 19.55 4.62 -1.95
CA ASP A 126 20.49 5.48 -2.66
C ASP A 126 19.82 6.56 -3.54
N ASP A 127 18.49 6.50 -3.75
CA ASP A 127 17.75 7.54 -4.48
C ASP A 127 17.55 8.79 -3.61
N THR A 128 18.51 9.71 -3.69
CA THR A 128 18.52 10.97 -2.95
C THR A 128 17.44 11.96 -3.38
N THR A 129 16.67 11.67 -4.44
CA THR A 129 15.56 12.53 -4.89
C THR A 129 14.24 12.18 -4.20
N ALA A 130 14.19 11.07 -3.46
CA ALA A 130 12.98 10.55 -2.80
C ALA A 130 13.09 10.68 -1.27
N ASN A 131 12.89 11.89 -0.76
CA ASN A 131 13.10 12.21 0.66
C ASN A 131 11.80 12.43 1.45
N ASP A 132 10.65 12.10 0.87
CA ASP A 132 9.39 12.19 1.60
C ASP A 132 9.40 11.20 2.77
N ARG A 133 8.80 11.61 3.87
CA ARG A 133 8.64 10.76 5.06
C ARG A 133 7.16 10.40 5.18
N PRO A 134 6.80 9.13 4.92
CA PRO A 134 5.43 8.70 5.14
C PRO A 134 5.06 8.75 6.62
N ASP A 135 6.02 8.59 7.53
CA ASP A 135 5.80 8.46 8.98
C ASP A 135 4.77 7.36 9.26
N LEU A 136 4.99 6.16 8.69
CA LEU A 136 4.02 5.06 8.67
C LEU A 136 3.57 4.71 10.08
N LYS A 137 4.50 4.75 11.04
CA LYS A 137 4.20 4.51 12.45
C LYS A 137 3.20 5.51 13.02
N ALA A 138 3.31 6.79 12.69
CA ALA A 138 2.38 7.81 13.15
C ALA A 138 1.03 7.64 12.46
N ARG A 139 1.03 7.45 11.13
CA ARG A 139 -0.20 7.29 10.34
C ARG A 139 -1.01 6.06 10.74
N MET A 140 -0.36 4.92 10.92
CA MET A 140 -1.02 3.62 11.20
C MET A 140 -1.31 3.40 12.70
N ARG A 141 -0.98 4.37 13.57
CA ARG A 141 -1.37 4.36 14.98
C ARG A 141 -2.63 5.18 15.27
N ASP A 142 -3.02 6.06 14.37
CA ASP A 142 -3.98 7.14 14.65
C ASP A 142 -5.46 6.75 14.46
N GLU A 143 -5.82 5.49 14.71
CA GLU A 143 -7.22 5.12 14.96
C GLU A 143 -7.36 4.68 16.42
N GLY A 144 -7.73 5.66 17.26
CA GLY A 144 -8.31 5.47 18.58
C GLY A 144 -9.83 5.44 18.51
#